data_AF-A0A1H6YU57-F1
#
_entry.id   AF-A0A1H6YU57-F1
#
_cell.length_a   1.000
_cell.length_b   1.000
_cell.length_c   1.000
_cell.angle_alpha   90.00
_cell.angle_beta   90.00
_cell.angle_gamma   90.00
#
_symmetry.space_group_name_H-M   'P 1'
#
loop_
_entity.id
_entity.type
_entity.pdbx_description
1 polymer ?
#
loop_
_entity_poly.entity_id
_entity_poly.type
_entity_poly.pdbx_seq_one_letter_code
_entity_poly.pdbx_strand_id
1 'polypeptide(L)' 'MLTTIEGIYENGKVILKESPPVKKNSKVLVTFMGSDNQPTNGQKRKLGSMTGTIKMSDDFNESLDDLSDYI' A
#
# COMPACT_ATOMS: atom_id res chain seq x y z
N MET A 1 -10.84 27.56 9.58
CA MET A 1 -10.70 26.72 8.37
C MET A 1 -9.28 26.19 8.35
N LEU A 2 -9.07 24.89 8.13
CA LEU A 2 -7.74 24.32 7.95
C LEU A 2 -7.34 24.49 6.49
N THR A 3 -6.10 24.91 6.23
CA THR A 3 -5.59 25.14 4.88
C THR A 3 -4.29 24.38 4.72
N THR A 4 -4.22 23.52 3.71
CA THR A 4 -3.01 22.79 3.34
C THR A 4 -2.28 23.60 2.28
N ILE A 5 -0.98 23.81 2.46
CA ILE A 5 -0.14 24.55 1.53
C ILE A 5 0.94 23.61 1.04
N GLU A 6 1.14 23.56 -0.27
CA GLU A 6 2.23 22.80 -0.85
C GLU A 6 3.57 23.48 -0.61
N GLY A 7 4.57 22.66 -0.32
CA GLY A 7 5.94 23.11 -0.18
C GLY A 7 6.90 22.06 -0.70
N ILE A 8 8.14 22.47 -0.89
CA ILE A 8 9.26 21.61 -1.24
C ILE A 8 10.11 21.46 0.01
N TYR A 9 10.51 20.22 0.30
CA TYR A 9 11.48 19.95 1.35
C TYR A 9 12.87 19.80 0.75
N GLU A 10 13.80 20.68 1.14
CA GLU A 10 15.17 20.69 0.65
C GLU A 10 16.13 20.99 1.82
N ASN A 11 17.14 20.14 2.01
CA ASN A 11 18.22 20.34 3.00
C ASN A 11 17.74 20.67 4.43
N GLY A 12 16.69 20.00 4.91
CA GLY A 12 16.15 20.23 6.25
C GLY A 12 15.22 21.43 6.38
N LYS A 13 14.92 22.13 5.28
CA LYS A 13 14.01 23.28 5.25
C LYS A 13 12.77 22.97 4.41
N VAL A 14 11.62 23.39 4.91
CA VAL A 14 10.36 23.39 4.16
C VAL A 14 10.18 24.76 3.54
N ILE A 15 10.15 24.82 2.21
CA ILE A 15 9.94 26.04 1.44
C ILE A 15 8.51 25.99 0.91
N LEU A 16 7.65 26.90 1.40
CA LEU A 16 6.27 26.99 0.93
C LEU A 16 6.24 27.59 -0.47
N LYS A 17 5.43 27.01 -1.37
CA LYS A 17 5.23 27.55 -2.72
C LYS A 17 4.34 28.80 -2.70
N GLU A 18 3.48 28.91 -1.71
CA GLU A 18 2.50 29.98 -1.58
C GLU A 18 2.56 30.65 -0.21
N SER A 19 2.13 31.90 -0.16
CA SER A 19 2.06 32.64 1.09
C SER A 19 0.84 32.17 1.90
N PRO A 20 1.02 31.67 3.14
CA PRO A 20 -0.10 31.30 3.98
C PRO A 20 -1.00 32.51 4.27
N PRO A 21 -2.34 32.34 4.30
CA PRO A 21 -3.26 33.40 4.72
C PRO A 21 -3.16 33.73 6.22
N VAL A 22 -2.26 33.07 6.95
CA VAL A 22 -2.12 33.16 8.41
C VAL A 22 -1.09 34.20 8.78
N LYS A 23 -1.53 35.31 9.39
CA LYS A 23 -0.67 36.45 9.78
C LYS A 23 -0.10 36.38 11.20
N LYS A 24 -0.50 35.38 11.99
CA LYS A 24 -0.13 35.22 13.41
C LYS A 24 0.59 33.91 13.65
N ASN A 25 1.45 33.88 14.67
CA ASN A 25 2.14 32.66 15.11
C ASN A 25 1.12 31.54 15.37
N SER A 26 1.25 30.44 14.64
CA SER A 26 0.30 29.35 14.61
C SER A 26 1.04 28.01 14.60
N LYS A 27 0.46 26.99 15.25
CA LYS A 27 0.98 25.63 15.19
C LYS A 27 0.69 25.05 13.81
N VAL A 28 1.68 24.40 13.21
CA VAL A 28 1.58 23.76 11.89
C VAL A 28 1.96 22.29 11.98
N LEU A 29 1.35 21.47 11.13
CA LEU A 29 1.66 20.05 10.99
C LEU A 29 2.20 19.83 9.58
N VAL A 30 3.38 19.23 9.47
CA VAL A 30 4.06 19.02 8.20
C VAL A 30 3.96 17.54 7.85
N THR A 31 3.28 17.25 6.75
CA THR A 31 3.13 15.87 6.23
C THR A 31 4.01 15.73 5.00
N PHE A 32 4.97 14.81 5.05
CA PHE A 32 5.79 14.46 3.90
C PHE A 32 5.05 13.45 3.03
N MET A 33 4.72 13.86 1.81
CA MET A 33 4.18 12.94 0.82
C MET A 33 5.32 12.10 0.26
N GLY A 34 5.29 10.79 0.53
CA GLY A 34 6.19 9.85 -0.13
C GLY A 34 5.87 9.81 -1.62
N SER A 35 6.89 9.95 -2.46
CA SER A 35 6.80 9.40 -3.81
C SER A 35 7.21 7.93 -3.69
N ASP A 36 6.44 7.02 -4.30
CA ASP A 36 6.68 5.56 -4.29
C ASP A 36 7.98 5.14 -5.01
N ASN A 37 8.94 6.05 -5.14
CA ASN A 37 10.28 5.84 -5.70
C ASN A 37 11.32 5.52 -4.61
N GLN A 38 10.91 5.04 -3.43
CA GLN A 38 11.84 4.18 -2.72
C GLN A 38 12.02 2.94 -3.60
N PRO A 39 13.24 2.61 -4.07
CA PRO A 39 13.46 1.27 -4.58
C PRO A 39 13.09 0.37 -3.41
N THR A 40 11.93 -0.30 -3.51
CA THR A 40 11.68 -1.46 -2.67
C THR A 40 12.96 -2.25 -2.83
N ASN A 41 13.70 -2.43 -1.72
CA ASN A 41 14.91 -3.20 -1.72
C ASN A 41 14.42 -4.63 -1.93
N GLY A 42 14.08 -4.93 -3.18
CA GLY A 42 13.17 -5.96 -3.58
C GLY A 42 13.91 -7.22 -3.29
N GLN A 43 13.60 -7.83 -2.15
CA GLN A 43 14.11 -9.14 -1.80
C GLN A 43 13.83 -10.02 -3.00
N LYS A 44 14.89 -10.37 -3.74
CA LYS A 44 14.79 -11.03 -5.04
C LYS A 44 13.91 -12.25 -4.84
N ARG A 45 12.66 -12.20 -5.32
CA ARG A 45 11.74 -13.32 -5.20
C ARG A 45 12.40 -14.47 -5.93
N LYS A 46 12.73 -15.55 -5.21
CA LYS A 46 13.29 -16.75 -5.85
C LYS A 46 12.23 -17.31 -6.79
N LEU A 47 12.48 -17.23 -8.09
CA LEU A 47 11.66 -17.88 -9.10
C LEU A 47 11.75 -19.40 -8.87
N GLY A 48 10.61 -20.09 -8.85
CA GLY A 48 10.56 -21.55 -8.70
C GLY A 48 10.44 -22.08 -7.26
N SER A 49 9.88 -21.32 -6.32
CA SER A 49 9.67 -21.81 -4.94
C SER A 49 8.52 -22.80 -4.76
N MET A 50 7.85 -23.22 -5.84
CA MET A 50 6.75 -24.17 -5.75
C MET A 50 7.27 -25.60 -5.86
N THR A 51 7.79 -26.13 -4.76
CA THR A 51 8.02 -27.57 -4.57
C THR A 51 6.86 -28.13 -3.76
N GLY A 52 5.90 -28.74 -4.44
CA GLY A 52 4.79 -29.44 -3.82
C GLY A 52 4.20 -30.46 -4.77
N THR A 53 4.18 -31.72 -4.36
CA THR A 53 3.41 -32.76 -5.04
C THR A 53 1.98 -32.62 -4.57
N ILE A 54 1.08 -32.20 -5.46
CA ILE A 54 -0.36 -32.15 -5.15
C ILE A 54 -0.82 -33.60 -4.98
N LYS A 55 -1.10 -34.02 -3.75
CA LYS A 55 -1.85 -35.25 -3.50
C LYS A 55 -3.33 -34.88 -3.52
N MET A 56 -4.02 -35.26 -4.60
CA MET A 56 -5.47 -35.26 -4.59
C MET A 56 -5.92 -36.36 -3.62
N SER A 57 -6.96 -36.07 -2.85
CA SER A 57 -7.63 -37.07 -2.04
C SER A 57 -8.41 -38.01 -2.96
N ASP A 58 -8.51 -39.29 -2.58
CA ASP A 58 -9.15 -40.32 -3.41
C ASP A 58 -10.66 -40.08 -3.61
N ASP A 59 -11.26 -39.22 -2.80
CA ASP A 59 -12.68 -38.84 -2.76
C ASP A 59 -12.99 -37.53 -3.52
N PHE A 60 -12.02 -36.89 -4.16
CA PHE A 60 -12.24 -35.61 -4.86
C PHE A 60 -13.33 -35.67 -5.95
N ASN A 61 -13.50 -36.85 -6.57
CA ASN A 61 -14.52 -37.08 -7.60
C ASN A 61 -15.79 -37.74 -7.04
N GLU A 62 -15.92 -37.91 -5.73
CA GLU A 62 -17.13 -38.46 -5.15
C GLU A 62 -18.28 -37.46 -5.32
N SER A 63 -19.41 -37.95 -5.84
CA SER A 63 -20.61 -37.13 -6.03
C SER A 63 -21.08 -36.61 -4.68
N LEU A 64 -21.28 -35.29 -4.59
CA LEU A 64 -21.89 -34.69 -3.41
C LEU A 64 -23.40 -34.96 -3.48
N ASP A 65 -23.86 -36.00 -2.80
CA ASP A 65 -25.29 -36.37 -2.72
C ASP A 65 -26.16 -35.17 -2.28
N ASP A 66 -25.62 -34.26 -1.47
CA ASP A 66 -26.29 -33.02 -1.00
C ASP A 66 -26.61 -32.00 -2.12
N LEU A 67 -25.97 -32.10 -3.28
CA LEU A 67 -26.26 -31.22 -4.43
C LEU A 67 -27.43 -31.71 -5.28
N SER A 68 -27.88 -32.96 -5.08
CA SER A 68 -29.01 -33.55 -5.80
C SER A 68 -30.33 -32.81 -5.55
N ASP A 69 -30.48 -32.23 -4.36
CA ASP A 69 -31.68 -31.47 -3.96
C ASP A 69 -31.75 -30.07 -4.60
N TYR A 70 -30.69 -29.65 -5.30
CA TYR A 70 -30.57 -28.32 -5.91
C TYR A 70 -30.47 -28.32 -7.44
N ILE A 71 -30.38 -29.49 -8.09
CA ILE A 71 -30.32 -29.65 -9.56
C ILE A 71 -31.65 -30.20 -10.08
#